data_AF-A0A3M2FW43-F1
#
_entry.id   AF-A0A3M2FW43-F1
#
_cell.length_a   1.000
_cell.length_b   1.000
_cell.length_c   1.000
_cell.angle_alpha   90.00
_cell.angle_beta   90.00
_cell.angle_gamma   90.00
#
_symmetry.space_group_name_H-M   'P 1'
#
loop_
_entity.id
_entity.type
_entity.pdbx_description
1 polymer ?
#
loop_
_entity_poly.entity_id
_entity_poly.type
_entity_poly.pdbx_seq_one_letter_code
_entity_poly.pdbx_strand_id
1 'polypeptide(L)'
;MAVGPARAQAPGEAVVAAVRAALQQFAYAEAEQQARAALAEPERFSLDQLTELHALLGQVAYAQGEDVEARRQFEAALSLNPHLTLDPLLVSPKIIAFFEEVKRTWTPPEARTSPTDPPPRYVVVPDPRPAAALRSMLVPGWGQLYKGERRKGRWLLGAWVGTAGATAAAHLARARAEDAYLAAREPDRIADRYQRFDRWHKLRNNLALAAAGVWVVSYVDALVAAGSVPAVGRRLDLYVVPDGSGWHGGLRWRLP
;
A
#
# COMPACT_ATOMS: atom_id res chain seq x y z
N MET A 1 36.07 -9.49 38.30
CA MET A 1 35.88 -9.06 36.89
C MET A 1 34.59 -9.71 36.40
N ALA A 2 33.49 -8.97 36.33
CA ALA A 2 32.23 -9.48 35.80
C ALA A 2 32.06 -8.93 34.39
N VAL A 3 32.21 -9.80 33.39
CA VAL A 3 31.86 -9.49 31.99
C VAL A 3 30.33 -9.44 31.95
N GLY A 4 29.78 -8.25 31.74
CA GLY A 4 28.34 -8.05 31.60
C GLY A 4 27.80 -8.79 30.37
N PRO A 5 26.58 -9.34 30.43
CA PRO A 5 26.01 -10.08 29.30
C PRO A 5 25.85 -9.15 28.10
N ALA A 6 26.36 -9.59 26.95
CA ALA A 6 26.17 -8.93 25.67
C ALA A 6 24.67 -8.68 25.46
N ARG A 7 24.27 -7.40 25.40
CA ARG A 7 22.91 -7.02 25.02
C ARG A 7 22.67 -7.59 23.63
N ALA A 8 21.70 -8.49 23.49
CA ALA A 8 21.22 -8.91 22.18
C ALA A 8 20.82 -7.64 21.41
N GLN A 9 21.43 -7.40 20.25
CA GLN A 9 21.08 -6.27 19.38
C GLN A 9 19.59 -6.34 19.06
N ALA A 10 18.90 -5.20 19.10
CA ALA A 10 17.49 -5.17 18.75
C ALA A 10 17.33 -5.66 17.29
N PRO A 11 16.24 -6.37 16.94
CA PRO A 11 16.08 -6.95 15.60
C PRO A 11 16.24 -5.93 14.46
N GLY A 12 15.83 -4.67 14.68
CA GLY A 12 16.01 -3.59 13.70
C GLY A 12 17.45 -3.12 13.55
N GLU A 13 18.24 -3.06 14.64
CA GLU A 13 19.65 -2.67 14.59
C GLU A 13 20.48 -3.68 13.80
N ALA A 14 20.18 -4.98 13.97
CA ALA A 14 20.85 -6.04 13.23
C ALA A 14 20.65 -5.91 11.72
N VAL A 15 19.44 -5.51 11.28
CA VAL A 15 19.13 -5.32 9.85
C VAL A 15 19.86 -4.10 9.29
N VAL A 16 19.86 -2.96 10.01
CA VAL A 16 20.60 -1.76 9.57
C VAL A 16 22.11 -2.06 9.47
N ALA A 17 22.66 -2.77 10.45
CA ALA A 17 24.06 -3.20 10.43
C ALA A 17 24.36 -4.15 9.25
N ALA A 18 23.44 -5.05 8.91
CA ALA A 18 23.58 -5.95 7.76
C ALA A 18 23.61 -5.18 6.42
N VAL A 19 22.68 -4.23 6.23
CA VAL A 19 22.67 -3.35 5.04
C VAL A 19 23.98 -2.56 4.93
N ARG A 20 24.45 -2.00 6.05
CA ARG A 20 25.72 -1.25 6.09
C ARG A 20 26.91 -2.14 5.73
N ALA A 21 26.95 -3.36 6.27
CA ALA A 21 28.01 -4.32 5.97
C ALA A 21 28.00 -4.74 4.49
N ALA A 22 26.82 -4.98 3.91
CA ALA A 22 26.69 -5.29 2.49
C ALA A 22 27.19 -4.13 1.61
N LEU A 23 26.85 -2.88 1.94
CA LEU A 23 27.37 -1.70 1.26
C LEU A 23 28.91 -1.61 1.34
N GLN A 24 29.49 -1.84 2.52
CA GLN A 24 30.95 -1.85 2.72
C GLN A 24 31.67 -2.95 1.94
N GLN A 25 30.97 -4.06 1.68
CA GLN A 25 31.46 -5.18 0.86
C GLN A 25 31.19 -4.97 -0.64
N PHE A 26 30.63 -3.81 -1.02
CA PHE A 26 30.18 -3.52 -2.39
C PHE A 26 29.11 -4.49 -2.92
N ALA A 27 28.42 -5.20 -2.01
CA ALA A 27 27.30 -6.10 -2.31
C ALA A 27 26.00 -5.28 -2.48
N TYR A 28 25.99 -4.40 -3.49
CA TYR A 28 24.93 -3.41 -3.70
C TYR A 28 23.53 -4.02 -3.85
N ALA A 29 23.41 -5.10 -4.62
CA ALA A 29 22.13 -5.78 -4.81
C ALA A 29 21.56 -6.35 -3.50
N GLU A 30 22.42 -6.90 -2.64
CA GLU A 30 22.02 -7.41 -1.33
C GLU A 30 21.64 -6.27 -0.39
N ALA A 31 22.46 -5.22 -0.33
CA ALA A 31 22.17 -4.03 0.46
C ALA A 31 20.83 -3.39 0.06
N GLU A 32 20.57 -3.27 -1.24
CA GLU A 32 19.32 -2.74 -1.77
C GLU A 32 18.13 -3.62 -1.39
N GLN A 33 18.23 -4.94 -1.63
CA GLN A 33 17.16 -5.89 -1.30
C GLN A 33 16.82 -5.85 0.19
N GLN A 34 17.82 -5.90 1.05
CA GLN A 34 17.64 -5.90 2.51
C GLN A 34 17.04 -4.58 3.00
N ALA A 35 17.52 -3.44 2.49
CA ALA A 35 17.01 -2.14 2.89
C ALA A 35 15.57 -1.91 2.39
N ARG A 36 15.23 -2.30 1.15
CA ARG A 36 13.84 -2.22 0.66
C ARG A 36 12.90 -3.13 1.43
N ALA A 37 13.34 -4.33 1.81
CA ALA A 37 12.56 -5.23 2.66
C ALA A 37 12.33 -4.63 4.06
N ALA A 38 13.35 -4.01 4.65
CA ALA A 38 13.22 -3.30 5.93
C ALA A 38 12.21 -2.15 5.85
N LEU A 39 12.29 -1.34 4.79
CA LEU A 39 11.38 -0.20 4.55
C LEU A 39 9.94 -0.63 4.22
N ALA A 40 9.68 -1.89 3.88
CA ALA A 40 8.33 -2.43 3.74
C ALA A 40 7.63 -2.68 5.09
N GLU A 41 8.39 -2.78 6.19
CA GLU A 41 7.90 -3.00 7.55
C GLU A 41 8.37 -1.88 8.50
N PRO A 42 8.02 -0.60 8.26
CA PRO A 42 8.61 0.54 8.97
C PRO A 42 8.28 0.55 10.47
N GLU A 43 7.20 -0.11 10.88
CA GLU A 43 6.75 -0.23 12.29
C GLU A 43 7.80 -0.92 13.20
N ARG A 44 8.77 -1.63 12.61
CA ARG A 44 9.82 -2.37 13.34
C ARG A 44 11.07 -1.54 13.63
N PHE A 45 11.14 -0.32 13.12
CA PHE A 45 12.33 0.52 13.13
C PHE A 45 12.07 1.86 13.82
N SER A 46 13.10 2.41 14.46
CA SER A 46 13.07 3.79 14.96
C SER A 46 13.18 4.79 13.80
N LEU A 47 12.85 6.06 14.07
CA LEU A 47 13.02 7.13 13.08
C LEU A 47 14.47 7.26 12.60
N ASP A 48 15.43 7.12 13.51
CA ASP A 48 16.86 7.15 13.19
C ASP A 48 17.26 5.97 12.29
N GLN A 49 16.74 4.78 12.56
CA GLN A 49 16.98 3.60 11.73
C GLN A 49 16.37 3.74 10.33
N LEU A 50 15.16 4.28 10.23
CA LEU A 50 14.53 4.57 8.92
C LEU A 50 15.30 5.63 8.15
N THR A 51 15.75 6.68 8.84
CA THR A 51 16.63 7.71 8.28
C THR A 51 17.90 7.10 7.72
N GLU A 52 18.54 6.22 8.50
CA GLU A 52 19.77 5.55 8.09
C GLU A 52 19.53 4.60 6.91
N LEU A 53 18.44 3.82 6.90
CA LEU A 53 18.10 2.92 5.79
C LEU A 53 17.92 3.68 4.47
N HIS A 54 17.26 4.83 4.49
CA HIS A 54 17.13 5.69 3.31
C HIS A 54 18.49 6.29 2.90
N ALA A 55 19.32 6.72 3.84
CA ALA A 55 20.67 7.22 3.55
C ALA A 55 21.59 6.12 2.97
N LEU A 56 21.46 4.88 3.43
CA LEU A 56 22.17 3.71 2.91
C LEU A 56 21.69 3.37 1.49
N LEU A 57 20.37 3.37 1.23
CA LEU A 57 19.85 3.20 -0.12
C LEU A 57 20.28 4.30 -1.08
N GLY A 58 20.37 5.55 -0.62
CA GLY A 58 20.90 6.66 -1.41
C GLY A 58 22.36 6.44 -1.80
N GLN A 59 23.18 5.92 -0.89
CA GLN A 59 24.57 5.55 -1.16
C GLN A 59 24.67 4.38 -2.15
N VAL A 60 23.84 3.34 -1.99
CA VAL A 60 23.76 2.18 -2.89
C VAL A 60 23.40 2.62 -4.31
N ALA A 61 22.31 3.38 -4.47
CA ALA A 61 21.86 3.88 -5.76
C ALA A 61 22.91 4.78 -6.44
N TYR A 62 23.56 5.67 -5.68
CA TYR A 62 24.63 6.51 -6.22
C TYR A 62 25.83 5.67 -6.70
N ALA A 63 26.22 4.66 -5.94
CA ALA A 63 27.30 3.76 -6.32
C ALA A 63 26.98 2.94 -7.58
N GLN A 64 25.70 2.69 -7.86
CA GLN A 64 25.21 2.04 -9.09
C GLN A 64 25.02 3.01 -10.27
N GLY A 65 25.27 4.32 -10.08
CA GLY A 65 25.07 5.36 -11.11
C GLY A 65 23.61 5.78 -11.29
N GLU A 66 22.74 5.45 -10.34
CA GLU A 66 21.31 5.77 -10.36
C GLU A 66 21.03 7.10 -9.64
N ASP A 67 21.57 8.20 -10.15
CA ASP A 67 21.53 9.52 -9.50
C ASP A 67 20.11 9.99 -9.12
N VAL A 68 19.12 9.67 -9.95
CA VAL A 68 17.72 10.03 -9.71
C VAL A 68 17.15 9.30 -8.48
N GLU A 69 17.44 8.00 -8.36
CA GLU A 69 16.99 7.21 -7.21
C GLU A 69 17.79 7.58 -5.96
N ALA A 70 19.11 7.79 -6.10
CA ALA A 70 19.96 8.28 -5.01
C ALA A 70 19.41 9.57 -4.41
N ARG A 71 19.08 10.55 -5.27
CA ARG A 71 18.44 11.80 -4.85
C ARG A 71 17.14 11.53 -4.09
N ARG A 72 16.24 10.72 -4.64
CA ARG A 72 14.96 10.40 -4.00
C ARG A 72 15.16 9.83 -2.59
N GLN A 73 16.11 8.90 -2.44
CA GLN A 73 16.38 8.27 -1.14
C GLN A 73 17.02 9.23 -0.15
N PHE A 74 17.92 10.12 -0.59
CA PHE A 74 18.46 11.17 0.27
C PHE A 74 17.40 12.20 0.68
N GLU A 75 16.49 12.59 -0.21
CA GLU A 75 15.36 13.46 0.13
C GLU A 75 14.42 12.80 1.14
N ALA A 76 14.20 11.48 1.03
CA ALA A 76 13.45 10.72 2.03
C ALA A 76 14.16 10.74 3.39
N ALA A 77 15.48 10.53 3.42
CA ALA A 77 16.27 10.63 4.66
C ALA A 77 16.22 12.04 5.27
N LEU A 78 16.34 13.09 4.45
CA LEU A 78 16.24 14.50 4.88
C LEU A 78 14.85 14.86 5.39
N SER A 79 13.80 14.25 4.84
CA SER A 79 12.45 14.44 5.38
C SER A 79 12.38 13.97 6.84
N LEU A 80 12.92 12.78 7.13
CA LEU A 80 12.93 12.17 8.45
C LEU A 80 13.85 12.92 9.43
N ASN A 81 15.01 13.37 8.96
CA ASN A 81 15.95 14.19 9.72
C ASN A 81 16.52 15.32 8.85
N PRO A 82 15.97 16.55 8.94
CA PRO A 82 16.45 17.70 8.17
C PRO A 82 17.91 18.10 8.45
N HIS A 83 18.43 17.70 9.61
CA HIS A 83 19.80 18.01 10.03
C HIS A 83 20.78 16.87 9.75
N LEU A 84 20.36 15.83 9.03
CA LEU A 84 21.20 14.70 8.67
C LEU A 84 22.52 15.16 8.03
N THR A 85 23.61 14.55 8.50
CA THR A 85 24.95 14.66 7.93
C THR A 85 25.49 13.26 7.69
N LEU A 86 26.22 13.08 6.59
CA LEU A 86 26.91 11.83 6.31
C LEU A 86 28.30 11.85 6.95
N ASP A 87 28.72 10.73 7.53
CA ASP A 87 30.03 10.61 8.19
C ASP A 87 31.17 10.62 7.15
N PRO A 88 32.06 11.62 7.14
CA PRO A 88 33.19 11.70 6.21
C PRO A 88 34.19 10.54 6.32
N LEU A 89 34.20 9.82 7.43
CA LEU A 89 35.07 8.66 7.63
C LEU A 89 34.49 7.38 7.04
N LEU A 90 33.18 7.33 6.82
CA LEU A 90 32.47 6.14 6.35
C LEU A 90 31.95 6.28 4.91
N VAL A 91 31.79 7.51 4.43
CA VAL A 91 31.17 7.81 3.14
C VAL A 91 32.17 8.50 2.20
N SER A 92 32.15 8.14 0.92
CA SER A 92 33.07 8.73 -0.05
C SER A 92 32.84 10.24 -0.25
N PRO A 93 33.89 11.04 -0.53
CA PRO A 93 33.75 12.48 -0.78
C PRO A 93 32.76 12.83 -1.90
N LYS A 94 32.62 11.97 -2.92
CA LYS A 94 31.68 12.18 -4.03
C LYS A 94 30.23 12.06 -3.59
N ILE A 95 29.92 11.02 -2.81
CA ILE A 95 28.56 10.84 -2.28
C ILE A 95 28.21 11.97 -1.30
N ILE A 96 29.16 12.40 -0.48
CA ILE A 96 28.96 13.56 0.42
C ILE A 96 28.66 14.81 -0.38
N ALA A 97 29.45 15.12 -1.42
CA ALA A 97 29.21 16.27 -2.28
C ALA A 97 27.81 16.22 -2.94
N PHE A 98 27.41 15.04 -3.41
CA PHE A 98 26.08 14.83 -3.99
C PHE A 98 24.96 15.00 -2.96
N PHE A 99 25.11 14.43 -1.76
CA PHE A 99 24.15 14.59 -0.67
C PHE A 99 24.00 16.05 -0.23
N GLU A 100 25.11 16.79 -0.10
CA GLU A 100 25.07 18.22 0.24
C GLU A 100 24.42 19.06 -0.88
N GLU A 101 24.59 18.68 -2.15
CA GLU A 101 23.84 19.29 -3.26
C GLU A 101 22.34 19.03 -3.14
N VAL A 102 21.94 17.78 -2.85
CA VAL A 102 20.54 17.42 -2.60
C VAL A 102 20.00 18.24 -1.43
N LYS A 103 20.72 18.29 -0.30
CA LYS A 103 20.33 19.05 0.89
C LYS A 103 20.17 20.55 0.63
N ARG A 104 21.01 21.15 -0.21
CA ARG A 104 20.90 22.57 -0.60
C ARG A 104 19.69 22.87 -1.48
N THR A 105 19.30 21.92 -2.33
CA THR A 105 18.17 22.07 -3.26
C THR A 105 16.85 21.57 -2.71
N TRP A 106 16.91 20.76 -1.65
CA TRP A 106 15.77 20.23 -0.94
C TRP A 106 15.17 21.29 -0.01
N THR A 107 13.91 21.62 -0.27
CA THR A 107 13.15 22.53 0.59
C THR A 107 12.37 21.70 1.61
N PRO A 108 12.60 21.90 2.92
CA PRO A 108 11.83 21.21 3.96
C PRO A 108 10.34 21.46 3.73
N PRO A 109 9.47 20.46 3.92
CA PRO A 109 8.02 20.66 3.90
C PRO A 109 7.57 21.79 4.85
N GLU A 110 8.30 22.01 5.95
CA GLU A 110 8.09 23.06 6.95
C GLU A 110 8.40 24.49 6.47
N ALA A 111 9.15 24.70 5.38
CA ALA A 111 9.32 26.04 4.81
C ALA A 111 8.00 26.64 4.26
N ARG A 112 6.90 25.87 4.33
CA ARG A 112 5.52 26.28 4.03
C ARG A 112 4.67 26.52 5.29
N THR A 113 5.21 26.35 6.50
CA THR A 113 4.45 26.46 7.75
C THR A 113 4.90 27.68 8.56
N SER A 114 3.96 28.58 8.81
CA SER A 114 4.12 29.69 9.75
C SER A 114 4.45 29.18 11.17
N PRO A 115 5.04 29.99 12.06
CA PRO A 115 5.53 29.59 13.39
C PRO A 115 4.47 29.07 14.41
N THR A 116 3.23 28.87 13.97
CA THR A 116 2.10 28.45 14.82
C THR A 116 1.71 26.99 14.58
N ASP A 117 2.30 26.31 13.59
CA ASP A 117 1.93 24.92 13.29
C ASP A 117 2.69 23.90 14.15
N PRO A 118 2.00 22.89 14.72
CA PRO A 118 2.61 21.83 15.53
C PRO A 118 3.58 20.96 14.69
N PRO A 119 4.54 20.27 15.34
CA PRO A 119 5.66 19.59 14.67
C PRO A 119 5.22 18.57 13.60
N PRO A 120 6.08 18.28 12.60
CA PRO A 120 5.77 17.41 11.47
C PRO A 120 5.22 16.07 11.93
N ARG A 121 4.01 15.75 11.45
CA ARG A 121 3.31 14.50 11.77
C ARG A 121 3.63 13.47 10.71
N TYR A 122 4.39 12.45 11.08
CA TYR A 122 4.55 11.25 10.25
C TYR A 122 3.28 10.42 10.30
N VAL A 123 2.55 10.40 9.19
CA VAL A 123 1.37 9.56 9.03
C VAL A 123 1.68 8.53 7.95
N VAL A 124 1.97 7.30 8.37
CA VAL A 124 2.02 6.18 7.44
C VAL A 124 0.61 6.01 6.89
N VAL A 125 0.45 6.22 5.58
CA VAL A 125 -0.80 5.94 4.87
C VAL A 125 -0.60 4.62 4.14
N PRO A 126 -1.10 3.48 4.66
CA PRO A 126 -1.03 2.22 3.94
C PRO A 126 -1.71 2.36 2.58
N ASP A 127 -1.08 1.89 1.49
CA ASP A 127 -1.73 1.89 0.18
C ASP A 127 -3.02 1.06 0.27
N PRO A 128 -4.20 1.66 0.07
CA PRO A 128 -5.45 0.95 0.24
C PRO A 128 -5.80 0.04 -0.94
N ARG A 129 -5.03 0.06 -2.03
CA ARG A 129 -5.28 -0.73 -3.25
C ARG A 129 -5.28 -2.25 -3.01
N PRO A 130 -4.24 -2.89 -2.44
CA PRO A 130 -4.24 -4.35 -2.22
C PRO A 130 -5.37 -4.80 -1.28
N ALA A 131 -5.59 -4.05 -0.20
CA ALA A 131 -6.66 -4.30 0.77
C ALA A 131 -8.06 -4.17 0.13
N ALA A 132 -8.26 -3.19 -0.75
CA ALA A 132 -9.51 -3.01 -1.44
C ALA A 132 -9.73 -4.00 -2.59
N ALA A 133 -8.67 -4.39 -3.31
CA ALA A 133 -8.75 -5.39 -4.36
C ALA A 133 -9.17 -6.76 -3.81
N LEU A 134 -8.60 -7.18 -2.67
CA LEU A 134 -9.02 -8.41 -1.96
C LEU A 134 -10.51 -8.37 -1.55
N ARG A 135 -10.99 -7.22 -1.08
CA ARG A 135 -12.40 -7.04 -0.71
C ARG A 135 -13.33 -7.02 -1.92
N SER A 136 -12.90 -6.38 -3.01
CA SER A 136 -13.63 -6.39 -4.30
C SER A 136 -13.61 -7.76 -5.00
N MET A 137 -12.65 -8.63 -4.67
CA MET A 137 -12.62 -10.02 -5.13
C MET A 137 -13.76 -10.85 -4.52
N LEU A 138 -14.09 -10.58 -3.25
CA LEU A 138 -15.17 -11.26 -2.53
C LEU A 138 -16.56 -10.73 -2.94
N VAL A 139 -16.72 -9.41 -2.97
CA VAL A 139 -18.00 -8.76 -3.33
C VAL A 139 -17.71 -7.53 -4.19
N PRO A 140 -18.18 -7.48 -5.45
CA PRO A 140 -18.02 -6.31 -6.30
C PRO A 140 -18.56 -5.03 -5.65
N GLY A 141 -17.76 -3.96 -5.72
CA GLY A 141 -18.07 -2.67 -5.10
C GLY A 141 -17.70 -2.54 -3.61
N TRP A 142 -17.38 -3.62 -2.88
CA TRP A 142 -17.02 -3.52 -1.46
C TRP A 142 -15.69 -2.79 -1.23
N GLY A 143 -14.67 -3.04 -2.06
CA GLY A 143 -13.40 -2.33 -1.99
C GLY A 143 -13.53 -0.84 -2.34
N GLN A 144 -14.38 -0.48 -3.30
CA GLN A 144 -14.67 0.91 -3.66
C GLN A 144 -15.39 1.64 -2.50
N LEU A 145 -16.31 0.98 -1.79
CA LEU A 145 -16.92 1.53 -0.57
C LEU A 145 -15.89 1.76 0.54
N TYR A 146 -14.94 0.84 0.71
CA TYR A 146 -13.85 0.95 1.69
C TYR A 146 -12.91 2.13 1.41
N LYS A 147 -12.62 2.40 0.12
CA LYS A 147 -11.83 3.56 -0.33
C LYS A 147 -12.58 4.91 -0.30
N GLY A 148 -13.81 4.94 0.22
CA GLY A 148 -14.63 6.16 0.26
C GLY A 148 -15.35 6.50 -1.05
N GLU A 149 -15.21 5.70 -2.11
CA GLU A 149 -15.87 5.90 -3.41
C GLU A 149 -17.34 5.43 -3.40
N ARG A 150 -18.16 6.02 -2.52
CA ARG A 150 -19.53 5.57 -2.21
C ARG A 150 -20.48 5.51 -3.41
N ARG A 151 -20.32 6.39 -4.40
CA ARG A 151 -21.18 6.38 -5.60
C ARG A 151 -20.86 5.18 -6.49
N LYS A 152 -19.58 4.93 -6.78
CA LYS A 152 -19.12 3.81 -7.60
C LYS A 152 -19.40 2.47 -6.92
N GLY A 153 -19.06 2.36 -5.63
CA GLY A 153 -19.28 1.13 -4.87
C GLY A 153 -20.75 0.70 -4.81
N ARG A 154 -21.69 1.64 -4.60
CA ARG A 154 -23.13 1.33 -4.63
C ARG A 154 -23.62 0.89 -6.00
N TRP A 155 -23.15 1.51 -7.08
CA TRP A 155 -23.54 1.14 -8.44
C TRP A 155 -23.03 -0.26 -8.81
N LEU A 156 -21.75 -0.56 -8.52
CA LEU A 156 -21.15 -1.87 -8.78
C LEU A 156 -21.85 -2.98 -7.98
N LEU A 157 -22.08 -2.73 -6.69
CA LEU A 157 -22.81 -3.68 -5.82
C LEU A 157 -24.24 -3.90 -6.31
N GLY A 158 -24.95 -2.84 -6.66
CA GLY A 158 -26.31 -2.92 -7.19
C GLY A 158 -26.38 -3.67 -8.51
N ALA A 159 -25.44 -3.43 -9.43
CA ALA A 159 -25.34 -4.14 -10.70
C ALA A 159 -25.07 -5.64 -10.48
N TRP A 160 -24.19 -5.99 -9.55
CA TRP A 160 -23.89 -7.38 -9.22
C TRP A 160 -25.07 -8.10 -8.57
N VAL A 161 -25.70 -7.51 -7.54
CA VAL A 161 -26.88 -8.08 -6.89
C VAL A 161 -28.04 -8.23 -7.89
N GLY A 162 -28.25 -7.23 -8.74
CA GLY A 162 -29.29 -7.26 -9.77
C GLY A 162 -29.06 -8.37 -10.80
N THR A 163 -27.85 -8.49 -11.34
CA THR A 163 -27.52 -9.53 -12.33
C THR A 163 -27.49 -10.93 -11.72
N ALA A 164 -26.95 -11.10 -10.51
CA ALA A 164 -26.95 -12.38 -9.79
C ALA A 164 -28.38 -12.81 -9.43
N GLY A 165 -29.20 -11.90 -8.91
CA GLY A 165 -30.61 -12.16 -8.58
C GLY A 165 -31.44 -12.50 -9.83
N ALA A 166 -31.26 -11.74 -10.91
CA ALA A 166 -31.92 -12.03 -12.19
C ALA A 166 -31.46 -13.39 -12.78
N THR A 167 -30.18 -13.75 -12.63
CA THR A 167 -29.66 -15.05 -13.05
C THR A 167 -30.33 -16.19 -12.28
N ALA A 168 -30.48 -16.05 -10.96
CA ALA A 168 -31.18 -17.04 -10.13
C ALA A 168 -32.66 -17.17 -10.54
N ALA A 169 -33.36 -16.05 -10.74
CA ALA A 169 -34.74 -16.06 -11.22
C ALA A 169 -34.88 -16.71 -12.60
N ALA A 170 -33.99 -16.38 -13.54
CA ALA A 170 -33.95 -16.98 -14.87
C ALA A 170 -33.64 -18.48 -14.81
N HIS A 171 -32.79 -18.92 -13.89
CA HIS A 171 -32.51 -20.34 -13.67
C HIS A 171 -33.76 -21.11 -13.22
N LEU A 172 -34.52 -20.56 -12.26
CA LEU A 172 -35.79 -21.16 -11.82
C LEU A 172 -36.84 -21.18 -12.93
N ALA A 173 -36.96 -20.08 -13.70
CA ALA A 173 -37.89 -20.01 -14.82
C ALA A 173 -37.52 -20.99 -15.94
N ARG A 174 -36.22 -21.17 -16.19
CA ARG A 174 -35.69 -22.18 -17.12
C ARG A 174 -36.08 -23.60 -16.68
N ALA A 175 -35.87 -23.94 -15.41
CA ALA A 175 -36.22 -25.27 -14.87
C ALA A 175 -37.71 -25.58 -15.06
N ARG A 176 -38.59 -24.64 -14.71
CA ARG A 176 -40.04 -24.79 -14.93
C ARG A 176 -40.41 -24.94 -16.41
N ALA A 177 -39.73 -24.20 -17.30
CA ALA A 177 -39.95 -24.30 -18.74
C ALA A 177 -39.44 -25.62 -19.33
N GLU A 178 -38.37 -26.18 -18.75
CA GLU A 178 -37.80 -27.49 -19.10
C GLU A 178 -38.78 -28.61 -18.76
N ASP A 179 -39.31 -28.64 -17.52
CA ASP A 179 -40.33 -29.61 -17.11
C ASP A 179 -41.57 -29.55 -18.01
N ALA A 180 -42.02 -28.33 -18.32
CA ALA A 180 -43.16 -28.05 -19.18
C ALA A 180 -42.94 -28.45 -20.64
N TYR A 181 -41.69 -28.49 -21.11
CA TYR A 181 -41.30 -28.96 -22.43
C TYR A 181 -41.24 -30.50 -22.47
N LEU A 182 -40.59 -31.11 -21.48
CA LEU A 182 -40.46 -32.58 -21.38
C LEU A 182 -41.81 -33.29 -21.18
N ALA A 183 -42.78 -32.62 -20.54
CA ALA A 183 -44.13 -33.15 -20.36
C ALA A 183 -45.03 -33.02 -21.61
N ALA A 184 -44.66 -32.22 -22.60
CA ALA A 184 -45.49 -31.99 -23.78
C ALA A 184 -45.48 -33.21 -24.73
N ARG A 185 -46.67 -33.64 -25.17
CA ARG A 185 -46.84 -34.79 -26.08
C ARG A 185 -47.36 -34.40 -27.47
N GLU A 186 -47.89 -33.19 -27.61
CA GLU A 186 -48.43 -32.65 -28.87
C GLU A 186 -47.34 -31.89 -29.65
N PRO A 187 -47.11 -32.19 -30.94
CA PRO A 187 -46.04 -31.58 -31.74
C PRO A 187 -46.02 -30.04 -31.72
N ASP A 188 -47.19 -29.40 -31.89
CA ASP A 188 -47.28 -27.94 -31.94
C ASP A 188 -46.95 -27.28 -30.60
N ARG A 189 -47.34 -27.92 -29.49
CA ARG A 189 -47.02 -27.44 -28.14
C ARG A 189 -45.56 -27.69 -27.78
N ILE A 190 -44.92 -28.73 -28.30
CA ILE A 190 -43.50 -29.03 -28.08
C ILE A 190 -42.64 -27.88 -28.62
N ALA A 191 -42.93 -27.38 -29.82
CA ALA A 191 -42.20 -26.26 -30.42
C ALA A 191 -42.31 -24.98 -29.58
N ASP A 192 -43.52 -24.60 -29.15
CA ASP A 192 -43.75 -23.42 -28.32
C ASP A 192 -43.06 -23.50 -26.94
N ARG A 193 -43.10 -24.68 -26.32
CA ARG A 193 -42.47 -24.92 -25.01
C ARG A 193 -40.95 -24.92 -25.12
N TYR A 194 -40.41 -25.49 -26.19
CA TYR A 194 -38.98 -25.43 -26.50
C TYR A 194 -38.49 -23.99 -26.65
N GLN A 195 -39.19 -23.16 -27.43
CA GLN A 195 -38.82 -21.75 -27.59
C GLN A 195 -38.83 -20.99 -26.25
N ARG A 196 -39.77 -21.31 -25.36
CA ARG A 196 -39.84 -20.70 -24.03
C ARG A 196 -38.66 -21.13 -23.16
N PHE A 197 -38.32 -22.42 -23.16
CA PHE A 197 -37.13 -22.94 -22.51
C PHE A 197 -35.85 -22.27 -23.04
N ASP A 198 -35.67 -22.23 -24.36
CA ASP A 198 -34.51 -21.66 -25.04
C ASP A 198 -34.34 -20.17 -24.70
N ARG A 199 -35.44 -19.38 -24.66
CA ARG A 199 -35.39 -17.98 -24.23
C ARG A 199 -34.86 -17.82 -22.80
N TRP A 200 -35.37 -18.60 -21.84
CA TRP A 200 -34.89 -18.53 -20.46
C TRP A 200 -33.46 -19.06 -20.31
N HIS A 201 -33.07 -20.06 -21.12
CA HIS A 201 -31.70 -20.57 -21.16
C HIS A 201 -30.71 -19.50 -21.66
N LYS A 202 -31.00 -18.86 -22.80
CA LYS A 202 -30.18 -17.76 -23.35
C LYS A 202 -30.12 -16.57 -22.41
N LEU A 203 -31.25 -16.18 -21.81
CA LEU A 203 -31.29 -15.10 -20.84
C LEU A 203 -30.42 -15.39 -19.61
N ARG A 204 -30.50 -16.59 -19.03
CA ARG A 204 -29.65 -17.00 -17.90
C ARG A 204 -28.17 -16.91 -18.24
N ASN A 205 -27.77 -17.40 -19.41
CA ASN A 205 -26.36 -17.40 -19.81
C ASN A 205 -25.84 -15.98 -20.07
N ASN A 206 -26.65 -15.13 -20.70
CA ASN A 206 -26.29 -13.72 -20.93
C ASN A 206 -26.17 -12.95 -19.60
N LEU A 207 -27.07 -13.18 -18.64
CA LEU A 207 -27.02 -12.55 -17.32
C LEU A 207 -25.82 -13.04 -16.50
N ALA A 208 -25.48 -14.34 -16.58
CA ALA A 208 -24.30 -14.89 -15.92
C ALA A 208 -23.01 -14.29 -16.50
N LEU A 209 -22.94 -14.14 -17.83
CA LEU A 209 -21.81 -13.48 -18.50
C LEU A 209 -21.69 -12.01 -18.11
N ALA A 210 -22.81 -11.29 -18.03
CA ALA A 210 -22.84 -9.90 -17.59
C ALA A 210 -22.38 -9.76 -16.12
N ALA A 211 -22.82 -10.65 -15.23
CA ALA A 211 -22.39 -10.68 -13.83
C ALA A 211 -20.87 -10.91 -13.70
N ALA A 212 -20.32 -11.83 -14.51
CA ALA A 212 -18.88 -12.06 -14.57
C ALA A 212 -18.12 -10.84 -15.10
N GLY A 213 -18.65 -10.16 -16.13
CA GLY A 213 -18.08 -8.92 -16.65
C GLY A 213 -18.03 -7.80 -15.60
N VAL A 214 -19.13 -7.60 -14.85
CA VAL A 214 -19.18 -6.64 -13.73
C VAL A 214 -18.15 -6.99 -12.65
N TRP A 215 -17.97 -8.28 -12.35
CA TRP A 215 -16.96 -8.72 -11.38
C TRP A 215 -15.53 -8.39 -11.85
N VAL A 216 -15.19 -8.68 -13.11
CA VAL A 216 -13.86 -8.38 -13.68
C VAL A 216 -13.60 -6.87 -13.68
N VAL A 217 -14.56 -6.06 -14.13
CA VAL A 217 -14.43 -4.60 -14.15
C VAL A 217 -14.25 -4.06 -12.73
N SER A 218 -15.04 -4.54 -11.76
CA SER A 218 -14.91 -4.14 -10.36
C SER A 218 -13.54 -4.48 -9.76
N TYR A 219 -12.97 -5.61 -10.14
CA TYR A 219 -11.66 -6.06 -9.67
C TYR A 219 -10.54 -5.19 -10.25
N VAL A 220 -10.55 -4.96 -11.57
CA VAL A 220 -9.54 -4.11 -12.24
C VAL A 220 -9.63 -2.67 -11.77
N ASP A 221 -10.84 -2.11 -11.64
CA ASP A 221 -11.04 -0.77 -11.10
C ASP A 221 -10.51 -0.65 -9.65
N ALA A 222 -10.69 -1.68 -8.82
CA ALA A 222 -10.13 -1.69 -7.47
C ALA A 222 -8.59 -1.73 -7.43
N LEU A 223 -7.92 -2.23 -8.47
CA LEU A 223 -6.46 -2.21 -8.58
C LEU A 223 -5.91 -0.87 -9.10
N VAL A 224 -6.59 -0.28 -10.08
CA VAL A 224 -6.13 0.93 -10.78
C VAL A 224 -6.54 2.21 -10.06
N ALA A 225 -7.74 2.27 -9.49
CA ALA A 225 -8.25 3.48 -8.86
C ALA A 225 -7.51 3.78 -7.55
N ALA A 226 -6.85 4.94 -7.51
CA ALA A 226 -6.33 5.53 -6.28
C ALA A 226 -7.50 5.93 -5.37
N GLY A 227 -7.54 5.41 -4.15
CA GLY A 227 -8.54 5.78 -3.15
C GLY A 227 -7.93 6.55 -2.00
N SER A 228 -8.73 7.41 -1.38
CA SER A 228 -8.38 8.16 -0.19
C SER A 228 -8.95 7.43 1.03
N VAL A 229 -8.19 6.47 1.56
CA VAL A 229 -8.49 5.96 2.91
C VAL A 229 -8.06 7.04 3.90
N PRO A 230 -8.95 7.47 4.83
CA PRO A 230 -8.56 8.41 5.88
C PRO A 230 -7.35 7.83 6.60
N ALA A 231 -6.30 8.62 6.68
CA ALA A 231 -5.05 8.17 7.24
C ALA A 231 -5.25 7.86 8.73
N VAL A 232 -5.37 6.57 9.06
CA VAL A 232 -5.37 6.11 10.45
C VAL A 232 -3.90 6.13 10.91
N GLY A 233 -3.39 7.35 11.09
CA GLY A 233 -2.05 7.56 11.61
C GLY A 233 -2.01 7.21 13.10
N ARG A 234 -1.14 6.27 13.48
CA ARG A 234 -0.63 6.25 14.85
C ARG A 234 0.06 7.60 15.11
N ARG A 235 -0.34 8.27 16.20
CA ARG A 235 0.20 9.59 16.57
C ARG A 235 1.60 9.44 17.14
N LEU A 236 2.57 10.08 16.50
CA LEU A 236 3.86 10.40 17.08
C LEU A 236 3.82 11.86 17.53
N ASP A 237 3.62 12.08 18.83
CA ASP A 237 3.74 13.41 19.42
C ASP A 237 5.20 13.58 19.88
N LEU A 238 5.95 14.44 19.18
CA LEU A 238 7.27 14.91 19.63
C LEU A 238 7.05 15.88 20.79
N TYR A 239 7.56 15.56 21.98
CA TYR A 239 7.58 16.50 23.10
C TYR A 239 9.02 16.91 23.41
N VAL A 240 9.21 18.22 23.54
CA VAL A 240 10.44 18.83 24.04
C VAL A 240 10.30 18.98 25.55
N VAL A 241 11.18 18.35 26.33
CA VAL A 241 11.29 18.59 27.77
C VAL A 241 12.44 19.56 27.99
N PRO A 242 12.21 20.80 28.45
CA PRO A 242 13.30 21.69 28.81
C PRO A 242 13.88 21.23 30.15
N ASP A 243 15.09 20.68 30.13
CA ASP A 243 15.93 20.58 31.33
C ASP A 243 17.16 21.47 31.15
N GLY A 244 17.58 22.14 32.22
CA GLY A 244 18.54 23.24 32.26
C GLY A 244 19.98 22.88 31.82
N SER A 245 20.20 21.75 31.16
CA SER A 245 21.47 21.29 30.61
C SER A 245 21.49 21.12 29.09
N GLY A 246 20.38 21.37 28.37
CA GLY A 246 20.32 21.33 26.90
C GLY A 246 19.07 20.65 26.33
N TRP A 247 18.92 20.72 25.01
CA TRP A 247 17.79 20.17 24.26
C TRP A 247 17.93 18.65 24.11
N HIS A 248 17.13 17.86 24.83
CA HIS A 248 16.99 16.42 24.60
C HIS A 248 15.60 16.11 24.02
N GLY A 249 15.56 15.64 22.77
CA GLY A 249 14.32 15.12 22.17
C GLY A 249 14.00 13.73 22.72
N GLY A 250 12.77 13.51 23.15
CA GLY A 250 12.28 12.21 23.63
C GLY A 250 11.04 11.76 22.86
N LEU A 251 10.95 10.46 22.55
CA LEU A 251 9.81 9.84 21.89
C LEU A 251 8.91 9.17 22.93
N ARG A 252 7.60 9.49 22.92
CA ARG A 252 6.61 8.77 23.73
C ARG A 252 5.45 8.31 22.85
N TRP A 253 5.27 7.00 22.78
CA TRP A 253 4.10 6.40 22.15
C TRP A 253 2.86 6.61 23.00
N ARG A 254 1.79 7.16 22.41
CA ARG A 254 0.43 6.96 22.90
C ARG A 254 -0.24 5.92 22.02
N LEU A 255 -0.58 4.79 22.62
CA LEU A 255 -1.61 3.93 22.05
C LEU A 255 -2.96 4.68 22.12
N PRO A 256 -3.92 4.37 21.22
CA PRO A 256 -5.25 4.96 21.24
C PRO A 256 -5.95 4.80 22.60
#